data_AF-A0A329MCI7-F1
#
_entry.id   AF-A0A329MCI7-F1
#
_cell.length_a   1.000
_cell.length_b   1.000
_cell.length_c   1.000
_cell.angle_alpha   90.00
_cell.angle_beta   90.00
_cell.angle_gamma   90.00
#
_symmetry.space_group_name_H-M   'P 1'
#
loop_
_entity.id
_entity.type
_entity.pdbx_description
1 polymer ?
#
loop_
_entity_poly.entity_id
_entity_poly.type
_entity_poly.pdbx_seq_one_letter_code
_entity_poly.pdbx_strand_id
1 'polypeptide(L)'
;MSEIGQKLIEETRKVAAEYPDFIFKDICRYVNDGKPGCIVGHALWNLGMVDETTEGKGFNDDGIWGLDKYLNLNLDPYEYTWLRAAQDEQDTGAPWGKAVAAADEVAAREDLYTRDLLDCERRDCEHDE
;
A
#
# COMPACT_ATOMS: atom_id res chain seq x y z
N MET A 1 -2.56 -0.10 -13.41
CA MET A 1 -2.28 0.89 -12.36
C MET A 1 -3.31 1.99 -12.43
N SER A 2 -4.01 2.19 -11.32
CA SER A 2 -4.98 3.26 -11.15
C SER A 2 -4.25 4.56 -10.82
N GLU A 3 -4.76 5.70 -11.31
CA GLU A 3 -4.14 6.99 -10.98
C GLU A 3 -4.14 7.25 -9.46
N ILE A 4 -5.18 6.77 -8.78
CA ILE A 4 -5.38 7.00 -7.36
C ILE A 4 -4.53 6.08 -6.48
N GLY A 5 -4.37 4.81 -6.89
CA GLY A 5 -3.50 3.86 -6.20
C GLY A 5 -2.04 4.29 -6.26
N GLN A 6 -1.56 4.76 -7.42
CA GLN A 6 -0.21 5.32 -7.53
C GLN A 6 -0.01 6.53 -6.62
N LYS A 7 -0.95 7.48 -6.60
CA LYS A 7 -0.88 8.64 -5.68
C LYS A 7 -0.83 8.21 -4.21
N LEU A 8 -1.62 7.21 -3.84
CA LEU A 8 -1.64 6.69 -2.47
C LEU A 8 -0.30 6.04 -2.08
N ILE A 9 0.30 5.26 -2.98
CA ILE A 9 1.63 4.66 -2.76
C ILE A 9 2.70 5.75 -2.64
N GLU A 10 2.72 6.71 -3.56
CA GLU A 10 3.66 7.83 -3.53
C GLU A 10 3.56 8.63 -2.24
N GLU A 11 2.34 8.93 -1.79
CA GLU A 11 2.11 9.65 -0.55
C GLU A 11 2.51 8.81 0.67
N THR A 12 2.25 7.51 0.67
CA THR A 12 2.70 6.58 1.72
C THR A 12 4.23 6.58 1.83
N ARG A 13 4.95 6.57 0.69
CA ARG A 13 6.41 6.69 0.66
C ARG A 13 6.89 8.02 1.24
N LYS A 14 6.23 9.14 0.92
CA LYS A 14 6.59 10.45 1.48
C LYS A 14 6.41 10.49 2.99
N VAL A 15 5.29 9.99 3.51
CA VAL A 15 5.04 9.91 4.96
C VAL A 15 6.13 9.09 5.66
N ALA A 16 6.49 7.93 5.11
CA ALA A 16 7.61 7.13 5.63
C ALA A 16 8.95 7.88 5.57
N ALA A 17 9.22 8.63 4.51
CA ALA A 17 10.46 9.39 4.37
C ALA A 17 10.55 10.56 5.37
N GLU A 18 9.42 11.15 5.75
CA GLU A 18 9.36 12.19 6.79
C GLU A 18 9.60 11.61 8.19
N TYR A 19 9.14 10.37 8.44
CA TYR A 19 9.23 9.72 9.75
C TYR A 19 9.77 8.27 9.65
N PRO A 20 11.00 8.06 9.16
CA PRO A 20 11.48 6.72 8.80
C PRO A 20 11.65 5.80 10.02
N ASP A 21 11.99 6.38 11.16
CA ASP A 21 12.22 5.66 12.43
C ASP A 21 10.96 5.56 13.30
N PHE A 22 9.82 6.10 12.85
CA PHE A 22 8.59 6.07 13.63
C PHE A 22 8.00 4.65 13.65
N ILE A 23 7.70 4.17 14.85
CA ILE A 23 7.09 2.87 15.10
C ILE A 23 5.66 3.10 15.58
N PHE A 24 4.68 2.64 14.80
CA PHE A 24 3.27 2.63 15.19
C PHE A 24 3.03 1.54 16.25
N LYS A 25 2.32 1.87 17.34
CA LYS A 25 2.17 0.99 18.52
C LYS A 25 0.73 0.58 18.82
N ASP A 26 -0.23 1.05 18.05
CA ASP A 26 -1.66 0.78 18.26
C ASP A 26 -2.19 -0.14 17.16
N ILE A 27 -3.47 -0.50 17.23
CA ILE A 27 -4.19 -1.15 16.13
C ILE A 27 -4.31 -0.15 14.98
N CYS A 28 -3.92 -0.54 13.77
CA CYS A 28 -4.01 0.33 12.61
C CYS A 28 -5.46 0.72 12.33
N ARG A 29 -5.72 2.01 12.53
CA ARG A 29 -6.91 2.71 12.08
C ARG A 29 -6.49 3.82 11.14
N TYR A 30 -7.24 4.03 10.06
CA TYR A 30 -6.92 5.11 9.12
C TYR A 30 -7.04 6.48 9.80
N VAL A 31 -8.06 6.64 10.65
CA VAL A 31 -8.28 7.82 11.48
C VAL A 31 -8.49 7.39 12.94
N ASN A 32 -7.80 8.05 13.87
CA ASN A 32 -7.89 7.82 15.30
C ASN A 32 -7.72 9.15 16.05
N ASP A 33 -8.63 9.45 16.99
CA ASP A 33 -8.69 10.70 17.75
C ASP A 33 -8.71 11.95 16.85
N GLY A 34 -9.54 11.91 15.79
CA GLY A 34 -9.67 12.99 14.82
C GLY A 34 -8.42 13.31 14.01
N LYS A 35 -7.45 12.39 13.94
CA LYS A 35 -6.17 12.53 13.23
C LYS A 35 -5.85 11.30 12.41
N PRO A 36 -4.98 11.39 11.39
CA PRO A 36 -4.47 10.20 10.73
C PRO A 36 -3.76 9.28 11.73
N GLY A 37 -3.99 7.98 11.60
CA GLY A 37 -3.43 6.96 12.50
C GLY A 37 -2.21 6.26 11.93
N CYS A 38 -2.41 5.14 11.23
CA CYS A 38 -1.31 4.39 10.61
C CYS A 38 -0.77 5.05 9.33
N ILE A 39 0.36 4.54 8.80
CA ILE A 39 1.07 5.15 7.67
C ILE A 39 0.18 5.36 6.42
N VAL A 40 -0.66 4.37 6.10
CA VAL A 40 -1.64 4.49 4.99
C VAL A 40 -2.75 5.49 5.35
N GLY A 41 -3.15 5.57 6.62
CA GLY A 41 -4.08 6.58 7.12
C GLY A 41 -3.57 8.01 6.93
N HIS A 42 -2.29 8.25 7.22
CA HIS A 42 -1.60 9.51 6.92
C HIS A 42 -1.63 9.84 5.43
N ALA A 43 -1.34 8.87 4.56
CA ALA A 43 -1.36 9.09 3.13
C ALA A 43 -2.77 9.43 2.61
N LEU A 44 -3.79 8.69 3.04
CA LEU A 44 -5.19 8.96 2.70
C LEU A 44 -5.64 10.35 3.16
N TRP A 45 -5.22 10.75 4.37
CA TRP A 45 -5.55 12.04 4.96
C TRP A 45 -4.92 13.19 4.16
N ASN A 46 -3.65 13.08 3.82
CA ASN A 46 -2.94 14.08 3.01
C ASN A 46 -3.55 14.25 1.61
N LEU A 47 -4.09 13.17 1.05
CA LEU A 47 -4.79 13.19 -0.25
C LEU A 47 -6.25 13.67 -0.14
N GLY A 48 -6.75 13.96 1.07
CA GLY A 48 -8.13 14.40 1.30
C GLY A 48 -9.18 13.31 1.05
N MET A 49 -8.79 12.04 1.12
CA MET A 49 -9.68 10.89 0.93
C MET A 49 -10.40 10.47 2.23
N VAL A 50 -9.78 10.78 3.36
CA VAL A 50 -10.33 10.60 4.69
C VAL A 50 -10.13 11.87 5.51
N ASP A 51 -10.98 12.03 6.50
CA ASP A 51 -11.02 13.14 7.44
C ASP A 51 -11.51 12.63 8.81
N GLU A 52 -11.68 13.51 9.78
CA GLU A 52 -12.18 13.16 11.11
C GLU A 52 -13.54 12.44 11.09
N THR A 53 -14.37 12.66 10.07
CA THR A 53 -15.67 11.99 9.94
C THR A 53 -15.54 10.50 9.60
N THR A 54 -14.34 10.08 9.21
CA THR A 54 -14.02 8.67 8.94
C THR A 54 -13.89 7.85 10.21
N GLU A 55 -13.64 8.51 11.34
CA GLU A 55 -13.65 7.87 12.65
C GLU A 55 -15.03 7.26 12.94
N GLY A 56 -15.05 5.95 13.23
CA GLY A 56 -16.29 5.19 13.46
C GLY A 56 -16.97 4.64 12.20
N LYS A 57 -16.45 4.92 10.99
CA LYS A 57 -16.89 4.21 9.77
C LYS A 57 -16.35 2.78 9.80
N GLY A 58 -17.16 1.83 9.35
CA GLY A 58 -16.80 0.40 9.41
C GLY A 58 -15.58 -0.01 8.59
N PHE A 59 -15.09 0.85 7.68
CA PHE A 59 -13.87 0.60 6.92
C PHE A 59 -12.61 1.15 7.60
N ASN A 60 -12.74 1.88 8.70
CA ASN A 60 -11.63 2.57 9.36
C ASN A 60 -10.55 1.60 9.88
N ASP A 61 -10.92 0.32 10.09
CA ASP A 61 -10.08 -0.77 10.57
C ASP A 61 -10.22 -2.07 9.74
N ASP A 62 -10.81 -2.02 8.55
CA ASP A 62 -11.17 -3.20 7.72
C ASP A 62 -10.08 -3.61 6.71
N GLY A 63 -8.88 -3.03 6.85
CA GLY A 63 -7.73 -3.25 5.96
C GLY A 63 -7.93 -2.71 4.53
N ILE A 64 -6.92 -2.91 3.67
CA ILE A 64 -6.90 -2.35 2.30
C ILE A 64 -8.10 -2.78 1.45
N TRP A 65 -8.60 -4.02 1.62
CA TRP A 65 -9.73 -4.49 0.82
C TRP A 65 -11.03 -3.77 1.16
N GLY A 66 -11.30 -3.57 2.45
CA GLY A 66 -12.43 -2.77 2.90
C GLY A 66 -12.30 -1.34 2.37
N LEU A 67 -11.13 -0.72 2.61
CA LEU A 67 -10.83 0.63 2.14
C LEU A 67 -11.10 0.83 0.64
N ASP A 68 -10.56 -0.03 -0.22
CA ASP A 68 -10.73 0.05 -1.68
C ASP A 68 -12.20 -0.01 -2.08
N LYS A 69 -12.95 -0.94 -1.49
CA LYS A 69 -14.39 -1.09 -1.76
C LYS A 69 -15.20 0.12 -1.32
N TYR A 70 -14.91 0.71 -0.16
CA TYR A 70 -15.67 1.83 0.38
C TYR A 70 -15.34 3.16 -0.30
N LEU A 71 -14.08 3.39 -0.64
CA LEU A 71 -13.64 4.61 -1.31
C LEU A 71 -13.65 4.50 -2.84
N ASN A 72 -13.94 3.32 -3.38
CA ASN A 72 -13.94 3.01 -4.81
C ASN A 72 -12.61 3.43 -5.46
N LEU A 73 -11.49 3.05 -4.85
CA LEU A 73 -10.16 3.41 -5.33
C LEU A 73 -9.83 2.68 -6.64
N ASN A 74 -10.42 1.50 -6.87
CA ASN A 74 -10.14 0.65 -8.02
C ASN A 74 -8.65 0.27 -8.05
N LEU A 75 -8.11 -0.11 -6.90
CA LEU A 75 -6.74 -0.58 -6.79
C LEU A 75 -6.53 -1.79 -7.69
N ASP A 76 -5.46 -1.78 -8.47
CA ASP A 76 -5.06 -2.98 -9.18
C ASP A 76 -4.35 -3.99 -8.24
N PRO A 77 -4.11 -5.24 -8.68
CA PRO A 77 -3.48 -6.25 -7.83
C PRO A 77 -2.10 -5.84 -7.29
N TYR A 78 -1.34 -5.07 -8.05
CA TYR A 78 -0.03 -4.58 -7.63
C TYR A 78 -0.19 -3.55 -6.51
N GLU A 79 -1.07 -2.56 -6.70
CA GLU A 79 -1.33 -1.49 -5.74
C GLU A 79 -1.87 -2.04 -4.42
N TYR A 80 -2.81 -2.97 -4.52
CA TYR A 80 -3.35 -3.69 -3.37
C TYR A 80 -2.25 -4.43 -2.59
N THR A 81 -1.40 -5.17 -3.31
CA THR A 81 -0.34 -5.98 -2.70
C THR A 81 0.70 -5.11 -2.01
N TRP A 82 1.11 -4.01 -2.65
CA TRP A 82 2.07 -3.08 -2.05
C TRP A 82 1.52 -2.42 -0.78
N LEU A 83 0.28 -1.88 -0.83
CA LEU A 83 -0.33 -1.20 0.32
C LEU A 83 -0.55 -2.17 1.49
N ARG A 84 -0.97 -3.40 1.18
CA ARG A 84 -1.12 -4.46 2.18
C ARG A 84 0.22 -4.81 2.82
N ALA A 85 1.27 -5.02 2.03
CA ALA A 85 2.60 -5.34 2.55
C ALA A 85 3.13 -4.24 3.49
N ALA A 86 2.90 -2.97 3.15
CA ALA A 86 3.28 -1.85 4.00
C ALA A 86 2.52 -1.84 5.34
N GLN A 87 1.20 -2.09 5.34
CA GLN A 87 0.43 -2.20 6.58
C GLN A 87 0.84 -3.42 7.40
N ASP A 88 0.96 -4.59 6.77
CA ASP A 88 1.31 -5.85 7.43
C ASP A 88 2.67 -5.71 8.13
N GLU A 89 3.68 -5.13 7.47
CA GLU A 89 5.01 -4.92 8.07
C GLU A 89 4.98 -3.88 9.20
N GLN A 90 4.25 -2.76 9.04
CA GLN A 90 4.06 -1.80 10.14
C GLN A 90 3.44 -2.48 11.37
N ASP A 91 2.41 -3.30 11.16
CA ASP A 91 1.66 -3.94 12.25
C ASP A 91 2.48 -5.00 13.00
N THR A 92 3.65 -5.39 12.47
CA THR A 92 4.65 -6.16 13.23
C THR A 92 5.47 -5.31 14.22
N GLY A 93 5.23 -4.00 14.28
CA GLY A 93 6.00 -3.04 15.07
C GLY A 93 7.27 -2.55 14.36
N ALA A 94 7.34 -2.68 13.03
CA ALA A 94 8.45 -2.16 12.24
C ALA A 94 8.40 -0.62 12.14
N PRO A 95 9.56 0.06 12.04
CA PRO A 95 9.60 1.45 11.65
C PRO A 95 8.99 1.67 10.26
N TRP A 96 8.34 2.80 10.03
CA TRP A 96 7.69 3.12 8.75
C TRP A 96 8.61 3.05 7.53
N GLY A 97 9.88 3.48 7.67
CA GLY A 97 10.85 3.34 6.59
C GLY A 97 11.10 1.87 6.21
N LYS A 98 11.12 0.97 7.21
CA LYS A 98 11.25 -0.47 6.99
C LYS A 98 9.98 -1.07 6.38
N ALA A 99 8.81 -0.63 6.82
CA ALA A 99 7.52 -1.06 6.27
C ALA A 99 7.41 -0.78 4.77
N VAL A 100 7.80 0.43 4.35
CA VAL A 100 7.83 0.80 2.93
C VAL A 100 8.89 0.02 2.15
N ALA A 101 10.08 -0.17 2.71
CA ALA A 101 11.13 -0.97 2.05
C ALA A 101 10.67 -2.42 1.80
N ALA A 102 9.99 -3.04 2.76
CA ALA A 102 9.43 -4.38 2.60
C ALA A 102 8.36 -4.43 1.49
N ALA A 103 7.49 -3.41 1.41
CA ALA A 103 6.51 -3.31 0.33
C ALA A 103 7.17 -3.13 -1.05
N ASP A 104 8.23 -2.33 -1.14
CA ASP A 104 9.02 -2.16 -2.36
C ASP A 104 9.70 -3.47 -2.80
N GLU A 105 10.20 -4.29 -1.87
CA GLU A 105 10.76 -5.61 -2.16
C GLU A 105 9.69 -6.58 -2.72
N VAL A 106 8.48 -6.57 -2.15
CA VAL A 106 7.36 -7.38 -2.68
C VAL A 106 7.01 -6.96 -4.10
N ALA A 107 6.91 -5.65 -4.34
CA ALA A 107 6.68 -5.10 -5.68
C ALA A 107 7.76 -5.50 -6.69
N ALA A 108 9.03 -5.49 -6.29
CA ALA A 108 10.14 -5.89 -7.16
C ALA A 108 10.07 -7.37 -7.55
N ARG A 109 9.58 -8.25 -6.67
CA ARG A 109 9.43 -9.69 -6.96
C ARG A 109 8.31 -9.97 -7.95
N GLU A 110 7.21 -9.23 -7.88
CA GLU A 110 6.08 -9.35 -8.83
C GLU A 110 6.48 -8.90 -10.25
N ASP A 111 7.30 -7.84 -10.37
CA ASP A 111 7.85 -7.41 -11.67
C ASP A 111 8.77 -8.48 -12.27
N LEU A 112 9.61 -9.12 -11.46
CA LEU A 112 10.50 -10.20 -11.90
C LEU A 112 9.73 -11.44 -12.38
N TYR A 113 8.67 -11.83 -11.69
CA TYR A 113 7.86 -13.00 -12.09
C TYR A 113 7.11 -12.75 -13.41
N THR A 114 6.61 -11.53 -13.61
CA THR A 114 5.94 -11.14 -14.86
C THR A 114 6.93 -11.09 -16.03
N ARG A 115 8.15 -10.61 -15.80
CA ARG A 115 9.24 -10.59 -16.79
C ARG A 115 9.72 -11.99 -17.15
N ASP A 116 9.89 -12.87 -16.17
CA ASP A 116 10.33 -14.25 -16.42
C ASP A 116 9.30 -15.06 -17.21
N LEU A 117 8.00 -14.87 -16.96
CA LEU A 117 6.94 -15.50 -17.76
C LEU A 117 6.91 -14.97 -19.22
N LEU A 118 7.06 -13.66 -19.42
CA LEU A 118 7.14 -13.04 -20.75
C LEU A 118 8.44 -13.41 -21.50
N ASP A 119 9.53 -13.67 -20.77
CA ASP A 119 10.79 -14.14 -21.34
C ASP A 119 10.79 -15.64 -21.68
N CYS A 120 9.95 -16.44 -20.99
CA CYS A 120 9.66 -17.82 -21.39
C CYS A 120 8.80 -17.86 -22.65
N GLU A 121 7.72 -17.08 -22.72
CA GLU A 121 6.84 -17.03 -23.91
C GLU A 121 7.58 -16.51 -25.17
N ARG A 122 8.56 -15.60 -25.02
CA ARG A 122 9.39 -15.14 -26.14
C ARG A 122 10.47 -16.13 -26.58
N ARG A 123 10.95 -17.00 -25.69
CA ARG A 123 11.98 -18.00 -26.02
C ARG A 123 11.41 -19.26 -26.69
N ASP A 124 10.13 -19.53 -26.56
CA ASP A 124 9.45 -20.65 -27.23
C ASP A 124 8.97 -20.33 -28.67
N CYS A 125 9.34 -19.16 -29.23
CA CYS A 125 9.01 -18.79 -30.61
C CYS A 125 10.16 -18.97 -31.62
N GLU A 126 11.34 -19.49 -31.23
CA GLU A 126 12.50 -19.70 -32.11
C GLU A 126 12.99 -21.16 -32.16
N HIS A 127 12.09 -22.10 -32.48
CA HIS A 127 12.39 -23.44 -33.06
C HIS A 127 11.15 -23.83 -33.88
N ASP A 128 11.15 -24.16 -35.16
CA ASP A 128 12.17 -24.37 -36.20
C ASP A 128 11.46 -24.05 -37.54
N GLU A 129 12.22 -23.58 -38.54
CA GLU A 129 11.82 -23.58 -39.96
C GLU A 129 11.81 -25.01 -40.56
#